data_AF-A0A924YHF3-F1
#
_entry.id   AF-A0A924YHF3-F1
#
_cell.length_a   1.000
_cell.length_b   1.000
_cell.length_c   1.000
_cell.angle_alpha   90.00
_cell.angle_beta   90.00
_cell.angle_gamma   90.00
#
_symmetry.space_group_name_H-M   'P 1'
#
loop_
_entity.id
_entity.type
_entity.pdbx_description
1 polymer ?
#
loop_
_entity_poly.entity_id
_entity_poly.type
_entity_poly.pdbx_seq_one_letter_code
_entity_poly.pdbx_strand_id
1 'polypeptide(L)'
;MNADLTHESRDDSLPEKLQAELAQKIVEGFDSVISERSKHYRENPSKVPTPSAVPFIIKSYSNMNMAITGGISLIPGPWGMAAAVPEIAIIIRNQLAMIYDIGVAHGQSEVLNKELLAGIFLSALGTSVGGLLTIHSGKFLVRRTSLRVFQRIVAILGGKVTQQVLKSMVSKWLPIVGAAAMAIWSYYSTRQIGKKALQILEKPIEIVELDSDDADILAVLAEEQAVSQTELQFIERVSDYRILKITALISLMRADGILNVTERTHIETLVEQAKLDSKSKIELIALIDSETEALFDLTLLSGEPDEATGLLVDLIALAKCDGELHPAEITFIKNASKLMGIPESDLVDVLVV
;
A
#
# COMPACT_ATOMS: atom_id res chain seq x y z
N MET A 1 16.89 52.14 12.99
CA MET A 1 15.75 52.13 12.04
C MET A 1 15.66 50.71 11.53
N ASN A 2 14.76 49.94 12.15
CA ASN A 2 14.57 48.52 11.90
C ASN A 2 13.96 48.33 10.51
N ALA A 3 14.57 47.49 9.69
CA ALA A 3 13.93 46.94 8.50
C ALA A 3 13.70 45.46 8.77
N ASP A 4 12.43 45.12 8.63
CA ASP A 4 11.72 43.91 9.01
C ASP A 4 12.25 42.68 8.25
N LEU A 5 12.60 41.62 8.99
CA LEU A 5 12.89 40.30 8.45
C LEU A 5 11.55 39.58 8.31
N THR A 6 10.91 39.70 7.16
CA THR A 6 9.79 38.82 6.82
C THR A 6 10.34 37.42 6.60
N HIS A 7 10.14 36.57 7.61
CA HIS A 7 10.17 35.12 7.52
C HIS A 7 9.20 34.68 6.42
N GLU A 8 9.73 34.46 5.22
CA GLU A 8 9.01 33.80 4.14
C GLU A 8 8.97 32.31 4.51
N SER A 9 7.90 31.90 5.18
CA SER A 9 7.60 30.50 5.46
C SER A 9 7.50 29.76 4.14
N ARG A 10 8.43 28.83 3.87
CA ARG A 10 8.26 27.79 2.84
C ARG A 10 6.91 27.14 3.08
N ASP A 11 5.95 27.41 2.20
CA ASP A 11 4.66 26.75 2.26
C ASP A 11 4.85 25.35 1.65
N ASP A 12 5.26 24.39 2.50
CA ASP A 12 5.42 23.00 2.09
C ASP A 12 4.11 22.52 1.45
N SER A 13 4.22 21.86 0.30
CA SER A 13 3.06 21.38 -0.45
C SER A 13 2.29 20.34 0.38
N LEU A 14 0.97 20.23 0.20
CA LEU A 14 0.13 19.30 0.97
C LEU A 14 0.67 17.84 1.00
N PRO A 15 1.20 17.26 -0.09
CA PRO A 15 1.84 15.94 -0.06
C PRO A 15 3.06 15.87 0.86
N GLU A 16 3.87 16.93 0.94
CA GLU A 16 5.05 16.99 1.81
C GLU A 16 4.64 17.07 3.29
N LYS A 17 3.60 17.86 3.60
CA LYS A 17 3.00 17.92 4.95
C LYS A 17 2.42 16.57 5.38
N LEU A 18 1.66 15.91 4.49
CA LEU A 18 1.13 14.55 4.69
C LEU A 18 2.25 13.54 4.96
N GLN A 19 3.29 13.56 4.12
CA GLN A 19 4.43 12.66 4.26
C GLN A 19 5.15 12.87 5.59
N ALA A 20 5.37 14.11 5.99
CA ALA A 20 6.06 14.44 7.24
C ALA A 20 5.25 14.00 8.47
N GLU A 21 3.94 14.27 8.48
CA GLU A 21 3.06 13.89 9.58
C GLU A 21 2.91 12.36 9.69
N LEU A 22 2.73 11.67 8.56
CA LEU A 22 2.71 10.20 8.51
C LEU A 22 4.04 9.61 8.98
N ALA A 23 5.17 10.12 8.50
CA ALA A 23 6.48 9.65 8.93
C ALA A 23 6.64 9.77 10.46
N GLN A 24 6.26 10.90 11.04
CA GLN A 24 6.30 11.08 12.50
C GLN A 24 5.44 10.04 13.22
N LYS A 25 4.19 9.85 12.78
CA LYS A 25 3.26 8.88 13.37
C LYS A 25 3.73 7.44 13.23
N ILE A 26 4.41 7.12 12.14
CA ILE A 26 5.02 5.81 11.90
C ILE A 26 6.16 5.57 12.91
N VAL A 27 7.04 6.56 13.15
CA VAL A 27 8.09 6.45 14.19
C VAL A 27 7.46 6.14 15.55
N GLU A 28 6.48 6.94 15.96
CA GLU A 28 5.76 6.76 17.22
C GLU A 28 5.11 5.36 17.30
N GLY A 29 4.59 4.87 16.17
CA GLY A 29 3.99 3.55 16.04
C GLY A 29 4.96 2.41 16.32
N PHE A 30 6.19 2.45 15.82
CA PHE A 30 7.19 1.38 16.06
C PHE A 30 7.50 1.21 17.54
N ASP A 31 7.87 2.30 18.22
CA ASP A 31 8.26 2.25 19.64
C ASP A 31 7.06 1.88 20.52
N SER A 32 5.88 2.44 20.22
CA SER A 32 4.63 2.12 20.93
C SER A 32 4.27 0.65 20.80
N VAL A 33 4.30 0.09 19.59
CA VAL A 33 3.91 -1.30 19.33
C VAL A 33 4.85 -2.27 20.02
N ILE A 34 6.17 -2.06 19.88
CA ILE A 34 7.15 -2.96 20.51
C ILE A 34 6.97 -2.97 22.02
N SER A 35 6.83 -1.79 22.64
CA SER A 35 6.63 -1.67 24.08
C SER A 35 5.34 -2.36 24.54
N GLU A 36 4.21 -2.06 23.87
CA GLU A 36 2.89 -2.57 24.22
C GLU A 36 2.77 -4.08 24.03
N ARG A 37 3.19 -4.61 22.88
CA ARG A 37 3.09 -6.04 22.57
C ARG A 37 4.08 -6.86 23.40
N SER A 38 5.31 -6.36 23.60
CA SER A 38 6.27 -7.00 24.51
C SER A 38 5.73 -7.09 25.93
N LYS A 39 5.12 -6.02 26.44
CA LYS A 39 4.47 -6.03 27.76
C LYS A 39 3.29 -7.02 27.79
N HIS A 40 2.43 -7.00 26.77
CA HIS A 40 1.26 -7.87 26.67
C HIS A 40 1.62 -9.35 26.82
N TYR A 41 2.60 -9.85 26.07
CA TYR A 41 2.97 -11.27 26.11
C TYR A 41 3.80 -11.64 27.34
N ARG A 42 4.55 -10.69 27.93
CA ARG A 42 5.21 -10.90 29.23
C ARG A 42 4.19 -11.08 30.36
N GLU A 43 3.13 -10.28 30.35
CA GLU A 43 2.06 -10.34 31.36
C GLU A 43 1.04 -11.45 31.09
N ASN A 44 0.95 -11.94 29.85
CA ASN A 44 0.02 -12.99 29.44
C ASN A 44 0.74 -14.14 28.70
N PRO A 45 1.62 -14.92 29.34
CA PRO A 45 2.37 -15.99 28.66
C PRO A 45 1.47 -17.04 28.00
N SER A 46 0.28 -17.29 28.56
CA SER A 46 -0.70 -18.23 28.00
C SER A 46 -1.40 -17.74 26.72
N LYS A 47 -1.21 -16.47 26.33
CA LYS A 47 -1.78 -15.88 25.10
C LYS A 47 -0.78 -15.80 23.96
N VAL A 48 0.45 -16.29 24.15
CA VAL A 48 1.45 -16.37 23.10
C VAL A 48 0.89 -17.22 21.95
N PRO A 49 0.74 -16.67 20.73
CA PRO A 49 0.21 -17.40 19.61
C PRO A 49 1.15 -18.54 19.19
N THR A 50 0.59 -19.54 18.52
CA THR A 50 1.35 -20.62 17.88
C THR A 50 1.56 -20.32 16.40
N PRO A 51 2.54 -20.94 15.71
CA PRO A 51 2.72 -20.76 14.27
C PRO A 51 1.46 -21.07 13.45
N SER A 52 0.67 -22.06 13.90
CA SER A 52 -0.61 -22.42 13.27
C SER A 52 -1.69 -21.33 13.34
N ALA A 53 -1.56 -20.37 14.26
CA ALA A 53 -2.48 -19.24 14.39
C ALA A 53 -2.16 -18.08 13.43
N VAL A 54 -1.01 -18.09 12.76
CA VAL A 54 -0.57 -16.97 11.89
C VAL A 54 -1.58 -16.63 10.78
N PRO A 55 -2.17 -17.59 10.04
CA PRO A 55 -3.19 -17.25 9.05
C PRO A 55 -4.41 -16.53 9.65
N PHE A 56 -4.79 -16.89 10.88
CA PHE A 56 -5.87 -16.23 11.60
C PHE A 56 -5.47 -14.82 12.08
N ILE A 57 -4.24 -14.64 12.56
CA ILE A 57 -3.69 -13.32 12.92
C ILE A 57 -3.77 -12.37 11.72
N ILE A 58 -3.25 -12.79 10.57
CA ILE A 58 -3.28 -11.98 9.34
C ILE A 58 -4.73 -11.64 8.98
N LYS A 59 -5.62 -12.63 8.95
CA LYS A 59 -7.04 -12.39 8.64
C LYS A 59 -7.70 -11.41 9.63
N SER A 60 -7.44 -11.56 10.92
CA SER A 60 -8.02 -10.70 11.96
C SER A 60 -7.59 -9.25 11.83
N TYR A 61 -6.30 -8.99 11.60
CA TYR A 61 -5.78 -7.64 11.41
C TYR A 61 -6.28 -7.01 10.10
N SER A 62 -6.33 -7.77 9.00
CA SER A 62 -6.91 -7.32 7.73
C SER A 62 -8.38 -6.92 7.87
N ASN A 63 -9.20 -7.74 8.55
CA ASN A 63 -10.61 -7.44 8.80
C ASN A 63 -10.78 -6.21 9.71
N MET A 64 -9.95 -6.08 10.74
CA MET A 64 -9.98 -4.92 11.63
C MET A 64 -9.63 -3.63 10.87
N ASN A 65 -8.59 -3.64 10.04
CA ASN A 65 -8.19 -2.47 9.26
C ASN A 65 -9.23 -2.09 8.20
N MET A 66 -9.87 -3.08 7.56
CA MET A 66 -11.03 -2.86 6.69
C MET A 66 -12.19 -2.19 7.43
N ALA A 67 -12.50 -2.65 8.64
CA ALA A 67 -13.60 -2.09 9.43
C ALA A 67 -13.30 -0.65 9.91
N ILE A 68 -12.06 -0.36 10.28
CA ILE A 68 -11.62 0.98 10.69
C ILE A 68 -11.83 1.99 9.55
N THR A 69 -11.46 1.59 8.33
CA THR A 69 -11.54 2.45 7.13
C THR A 69 -12.95 2.53 6.55
N GLY A 70 -13.71 1.43 6.57
CA GLY A 70 -15.11 1.41 6.15
C GLY A 70 -16.04 2.24 7.06
N GLY A 71 -15.61 2.55 8.29
CA GLY A 71 -16.37 3.36 9.24
C GLY A 71 -16.20 4.87 9.11
N ILE A 72 -15.29 5.35 8.25
CA ILE A 72 -14.94 6.77 8.15
C ILE A 72 -15.40 7.32 6.80
N SER A 73 -16.36 8.25 6.83
CA SER A 73 -16.81 9.00 5.65
C SER A 73 -15.74 9.99 5.25
N LEU A 74 -14.88 9.60 4.33
CA LEU A 74 -13.80 10.44 3.85
C LEU A 74 -14.36 11.63 3.05
N ILE A 75 -14.09 12.82 3.59
CA ILE A 75 -14.47 14.10 2.99
C ILE A 75 -13.84 14.17 1.60
N PRO A 76 -14.58 14.50 0.53
CA PRO A 76 -14.00 14.56 -0.80
C PRO A 76 -12.92 15.66 -0.91
N GLY A 77 -11.85 15.37 -1.65
CA GLY A 77 -10.82 16.34 -2.02
C GLY A 77 -9.57 16.38 -1.11
N PRO A 78 -8.64 17.33 -1.35
CA PRO A 78 -7.33 17.37 -0.69
C PRO A 78 -7.39 17.48 0.84
N TRP A 79 -8.41 18.15 1.37
CA TRP A 79 -8.61 18.28 2.81
C TRP A 79 -9.05 16.96 3.48
N GLY A 80 -9.79 16.11 2.77
CA GLY A 80 -10.07 14.76 3.23
C GLY A 80 -8.82 13.90 3.34
N MET A 81 -7.85 14.11 2.45
CA MET A 81 -6.57 13.40 2.52
C MET A 81 -5.78 13.74 3.79
N ALA A 82 -5.78 15.01 4.20
CA ALA A 82 -5.20 15.44 5.47
C ALA A 82 -5.94 14.84 6.67
N ALA A 83 -7.27 14.80 6.61
CA ALA A 83 -8.09 14.20 7.67
C ALA A 83 -7.90 12.67 7.79
N ALA A 84 -7.40 11.99 6.75
CA ALA A 84 -7.12 10.55 6.75
C ALA A 84 -5.79 10.18 7.45
N VAL A 85 -4.91 11.13 7.74
CA VAL A 85 -3.59 10.85 8.34
C VAL A 85 -3.69 10.05 9.65
N PRO A 86 -4.55 10.42 10.63
CA PRO A 86 -4.69 9.64 11.86
C PRO A 86 -5.18 8.21 11.61
N GLU A 87 -6.07 8.03 10.64
CA GLU A 87 -6.61 6.73 10.25
C GLU A 87 -5.53 5.85 9.62
N ILE A 88 -4.77 6.38 8.66
CA ILE A 88 -3.64 5.69 8.04
C ILE A 88 -2.59 5.32 9.10
N ALA A 89 -2.30 6.22 10.05
CA ALA A 89 -1.40 5.93 11.16
C ALA A 89 -1.87 4.76 12.02
N ILE A 90 -3.18 4.65 12.30
CA ILE A 90 -3.77 3.53 13.02
C ILE A 90 -3.61 2.22 12.24
N ILE A 91 -3.87 2.23 10.93
CA ILE A 91 -3.69 1.06 10.05
C ILE A 91 -2.24 0.57 10.10
N ILE A 92 -1.27 1.48 9.97
CA ILE A 92 0.16 1.13 10.03
C ILE A 92 0.51 0.58 11.40
N ARG A 93 0.05 1.20 12.49
CA ARG A 93 0.26 0.69 13.85
C ARG A 93 -0.28 -0.73 13.99
N ASN A 94 -1.45 -1.02 13.45
CA ASN A 94 -2.04 -2.37 13.44
C ASN A 94 -1.21 -3.35 12.59
N GLN A 95 -0.70 -2.93 11.44
CA GLN A 95 0.20 -3.74 10.61
C GLN A 95 1.52 -4.05 11.33
N LEU A 96 2.09 -3.08 12.06
CA LEU A 96 3.28 -3.30 12.89
C LEU A 96 3.01 -4.27 14.04
N ALA A 97 1.85 -4.14 14.70
CA ALA A 97 1.43 -5.07 15.75
C ALA A 97 1.23 -6.49 15.22
N MET A 98 0.67 -6.63 14.02
CA MET A 98 0.55 -7.90 13.31
C MET A 98 1.93 -8.52 13.03
N ILE A 99 2.90 -7.76 12.52
CA ILE A 99 4.28 -8.25 12.30
C ILE A 99 4.86 -8.76 13.61
N TYR A 100 4.70 -8.00 14.70
CA TYR A 100 5.17 -8.40 16.03
C TYR A 100 4.52 -9.71 16.49
N ASP A 101 3.20 -9.84 16.35
CA ASP A 101 2.45 -11.04 16.76
C ASP A 101 2.86 -12.29 15.99
N ILE A 102 3.11 -12.15 14.68
CA ILE A 102 3.66 -13.23 13.85
C ILE A 102 5.05 -13.62 14.34
N GLY A 103 5.89 -12.65 14.69
CA GLY A 103 7.24 -12.93 15.19
C GLY A 103 7.23 -13.69 16.51
N VAL A 104 6.35 -13.28 17.43
CA VAL A 104 6.13 -13.99 18.69
C VAL A 104 5.62 -15.42 18.43
N ALA A 105 4.71 -15.61 17.46
CA ALA A 105 4.20 -16.93 17.09
C ALA A 105 5.30 -17.90 16.64
N HIS A 106 6.35 -17.38 16.01
CA HIS A 106 7.52 -18.15 15.56
C HIS A 106 8.69 -18.17 16.56
N GLY A 107 8.48 -17.69 17.79
CA GLY A 107 9.52 -17.68 18.83
C GLY A 107 10.61 -16.62 18.64
N GLN A 108 10.38 -15.63 17.78
CA GLN A 108 11.34 -14.56 17.47
C GLN A 108 11.28 -13.38 18.46
N SER A 109 10.63 -13.55 19.61
CA SER A 109 10.35 -12.45 20.57
C SER A 109 11.58 -11.66 21.01
N GLU A 110 12.75 -12.29 21.07
CA GLU A 110 14.01 -11.67 21.51
C GLU A 110 14.66 -10.77 20.45
N VAL A 111 14.32 -10.99 19.17
CA VAL A 111 14.93 -10.28 18.03
C VAL A 111 13.99 -9.24 17.41
N LEU A 112 12.75 -9.14 17.90
CA LEU A 112 11.76 -8.14 17.45
C LEU A 112 12.13 -6.73 17.92
N ASN A 113 12.85 -6.01 17.07
CA ASN A 113 13.18 -4.60 17.22
C ASN A 113 12.59 -3.76 16.06
N LYS A 114 12.70 -2.44 16.18
CA LYS A 114 12.13 -1.49 15.21
C LYS A 114 12.78 -1.64 13.82
N GLU A 115 14.05 -2.02 13.77
CA GLU A 115 14.79 -2.26 12.54
C GLU A 115 14.24 -3.48 11.77
N LEU A 116 13.97 -4.58 12.46
CA LEU A 116 13.36 -5.79 11.87
C LEU A 116 11.94 -5.50 11.40
N LEU A 117 11.11 -4.86 12.24
CA LEU A 117 9.75 -4.50 11.85
C LEU A 117 9.76 -3.56 10.63
N ALA A 118 10.64 -2.55 10.60
CA ALA A 118 10.77 -1.62 9.48
C ALA A 118 11.26 -2.32 8.21
N GLY A 119 12.24 -3.22 8.33
CA GLY A 119 12.75 -4.01 7.22
C GLY A 119 11.69 -4.92 6.61
N ILE A 120 10.89 -5.60 7.44
CA ILE A 120 9.77 -6.44 6.98
C ILE A 120 8.74 -5.57 6.25
N PHE A 121 8.38 -4.44 6.85
CA PHE A 121 7.39 -3.52 6.28
C PHE A 121 7.85 -2.97 4.92
N LEU A 122 9.09 -2.47 4.82
CA LEU A 122 9.69 -2.03 3.56
C LEU A 122 9.72 -3.13 2.51
N SER A 123 10.13 -4.34 2.92
CA SER A 123 10.19 -5.51 2.03
C SER A 123 8.81 -5.87 1.48
N ALA A 124 7.75 -5.63 2.26
CA ALA A 124 6.38 -5.83 1.80
C ALA A 124 5.93 -4.78 0.79
N LEU A 125 6.43 -3.53 0.91
CA LEU A 125 6.25 -2.44 -0.05
C LEU A 125 7.18 -2.53 -1.28
N GLY A 126 7.72 -3.72 -1.56
CA GLY A 126 8.63 -3.95 -2.71
C GLY A 126 9.94 -3.16 -2.65
N THR A 127 10.31 -2.62 -1.49
CA THR A 127 11.52 -1.80 -1.32
C THR A 127 12.51 -2.56 -0.46
N SER A 128 13.77 -2.65 -0.89
CA SER A 128 14.82 -3.35 -0.16
C SER A 128 15.90 -2.37 0.25
N VAL A 129 15.83 -1.87 1.48
CA VAL A 129 16.95 -1.10 2.05
C VAL A 129 18.11 -2.08 2.23
N GLY A 130 19.07 -2.04 1.29
CA GLY A 130 20.11 -3.03 1.00
C GLY A 130 21.17 -3.26 2.09
N GLY A 131 20.72 -3.43 3.33
CA GLY A 131 21.54 -3.67 4.50
C GLY A 131 20.73 -3.78 5.79
N LEU A 132 19.45 -3.38 5.80
CA LEU A 132 18.58 -3.51 6.97
C LEU A 132 18.13 -4.96 7.20
N LEU A 133 17.78 -5.65 6.11
CA LEU A 133 17.54 -7.09 6.06
C LEU A 133 18.36 -7.69 4.93
N THR A 134 19.27 -8.62 5.25
CA THR A 134 19.98 -9.41 4.24
C THR A 134 19.88 -10.89 4.54
N ILE A 135 19.97 -11.72 3.51
CA ILE A 135 19.97 -13.17 3.65
C ILE A 135 21.42 -13.64 3.65
N HIS A 136 21.85 -14.27 4.73
CA HIS A 136 23.15 -14.91 4.82
C HIS A 136 22.97 -16.36 5.31
N SER A 137 23.42 -17.32 4.50
CA SER A 137 23.38 -18.76 4.85
C SER A 137 22.00 -19.26 5.31
N GLY A 138 20.92 -18.81 4.66
CA GLY A 138 19.54 -19.22 4.97
C GLY A 138 18.92 -18.54 6.21
N LYS A 139 19.62 -17.60 6.85
CA LYS A 139 19.13 -16.76 7.95
C LYS A 139 18.94 -15.32 7.50
N PHE A 140 18.01 -14.61 8.14
CA PHE A 140 17.90 -13.16 7.97
C PHE A 140 18.78 -12.43 8.98
N LEU A 141 19.60 -11.51 8.50
CA LEU A 141 20.42 -10.64 9.32
C LEU A 141 19.74 -9.27 9.43
N VAL A 142 19.52 -8.82 10.67
CA VAL A 142 18.97 -7.48 10.97
C VAL A 142 20.11 -6.60 11.45
N ARG A 143 20.38 -5.51 10.73
CA ARG A 143 21.40 -4.55 11.13
C ARG A 143 20.80 -3.50 12.07
N ARG A 144 21.41 -3.32 13.26
CA ARG A 144 21.09 -2.16 14.12
C ARG A 144 21.53 -0.87 13.44
N THR A 145 20.75 0.19 13.59
CA THR A 145 21.03 1.47 12.92
C THR A 145 21.05 2.64 13.90
N SER A 146 21.76 3.70 13.54
CA SER A 146 21.69 4.95 14.31
C SER A 146 20.31 5.59 14.19
N LEU A 147 19.93 6.42 15.17
CA LEU A 147 18.65 7.14 15.14
C LEU A 147 18.47 7.96 13.86
N ARG A 148 19.57 8.53 13.34
CA ARG A 148 19.57 9.33 12.11
C ARG A 148 19.27 8.49 10.87
N VAL A 149 19.87 7.30 10.77
CA VAL A 149 19.58 6.35 9.68
C VAL A 149 18.14 5.86 9.78
N PHE A 150 17.67 5.52 10.98
CA PHE A 150 16.30 5.09 11.21
C PHE A 150 15.27 6.17 10.83
N GLN A 151 15.53 7.44 11.14
CA GLN A 151 14.66 8.55 10.72
C GLN A 151 14.55 8.66 9.18
N ARG A 152 15.65 8.41 8.43
CA ARG A 152 15.59 8.38 6.97
C ARG A 152 14.81 7.18 6.44
N ILE A 153 14.98 6.01 7.05
CA ILE A 153 14.16 4.83 6.75
C ILE A 153 12.67 5.16 6.93
N VAL A 154 12.31 5.84 8.01
CA VAL A 154 10.92 6.22 8.26
C VAL A 154 10.42 7.30 7.29
N ALA A 155 11.26 8.25 6.87
CA ALA A 155 10.90 9.20 5.82
C ALA A 155 10.60 8.50 4.47
N ILE A 156 11.35 7.45 4.14
CA ILE A 156 11.11 6.61 2.96
C ILE A 156 9.83 5.81 3.10
N LEU A 157 9.58 5.21 4.26
CA LEU A 157 8.32 4.54 4.58
C LEU A 157 7.13 5.49 4.40
N GLY A 158 7.19 6.66 5.03
CA GLY A 158 6.16 7.70 4.90
C GLY A 158 5.95 8.10 3.45
N GLY A 159 7.03 8.28 2.69
CA GLY A 159 6.98 8.61 1.25
C GLY A 159 6.34 7.50 0.41
N LYS A 160 6.75 6.24 0.60
CA LYS A 160 6.23 5.07 -0.13
C LYS A 160 4.77 4.81 0.19
N VAL A 161 4.37 4.85 1.46
CA VAL A 161 2.97 4.72 1.86
C VAL A 161 2.15 5.88 1.30
N THR A 162 2.63 7.12 1.41
CA THR A 162 1.95 8.28 0.82
C THR A 162 1.80 8.12 -0.69
N GLN A 163 2.84 7.66 -1.40
CA GLN A 163 2.77 7.37 -2.83
C GLN A 163 1.77 6.26 -3.15
N GLN A 164 1.77 5.17 -2.38
CA GLN A 164 0.89 4.03 -2.62
C GLN A 164 -0.58 4.43 -2.41
N VAL A 165 -0.87 5.16 -1.31
CA VAL A 165 -2.17 5.78 -1.05
C VAL A 165 -2.54 6.72 -2.20
N LEU A 166 -1.68 7.68 -2.57
CA LEU A 166 -1.95 8.60 -3.69
C LEU A 166 -2.20 7.87 -5.02
N LYS A 167 -1.46 6.80 -5.31
CA LYS A 167 -1.54 6.01 -6.55
C LYS A 167 -2.81 5.15 -6.61
N SER A 168 -3.27 4.60 -5.49
CA SER A 168 -4.52 3.83 -5.44
C SER A 168 -5.77 4.72 -5.51
N MET A 169 -5.62 6.03 -5.72
CA MET A 169 -6.66 7.05 -5.49
C MET A 169 -6.59 8.18 -6.53
N VAL A 170 -5.99 7.91 -7.69
CA VAL A 170 -5.54 8.91 -8.68
C VAL A 170 -6.67 9.75 -9.26
N SER A 171 -7.94 9.31 -9.20
CA SER A 171 -9.13 10.13 -9.51
C SER A 171 -9.81 10.65 -8.25
N LYS A 172 -9.12 11.46 -7.46
CA LYS A 172 -9.66 12.39 -6.43
C LYS A 172 -11.08 12.06 -5.95
N TRP A 173 -11.18 11.03 -5.10
CA TRP A 173 -12.23 10.86 -4.09
C TRP A 173 -13.64 11.35 -4.50
N LEU A 174 -14.32 10.60 -5.37
CA LEU A 174 -15.79 10.70 -5.45
C LEU A 174 -16.38 10.24 -4.09
N PRO A 175 -17.42 10.92 -3.56
CA PRO A 175 -17.95 10.69 -2.19
C PRO A 175 -18.36 9.25 -1.85
N ILE A 176 -18.61 8.41 -2.86
CA ILE A 176 -19.09 7.02 -2.70
C ILE A 176 -17.93 6.02 -2.79
N VAL A 177 -16.94 6.28 -3.66
CA VAL A 177 -15.90 5.31 -4.03
C VAL A 177 -14.83 5.18 -2.95
N GLY A 178 -14.43 6.27 -2.30
CA GLY A 178 -13.14 6.22 -1.64
C GLY A 178 -13.12 5.51 -0.28
N ALA A 179 -14.21 5.47 0.49
CA ALA A 179 -14.24 4.72 1.76
C ALA A 179 -14.18 3.20 1.49
N ALA A 180 -14.95 2.74 0.49
CA ALA A 180 -14.85 1.37 0.00
C ALA A 180 -13.44 1.08 -0.52
N ALA A 181 -12.87 1.97 -1.34
CA ALA A 181 -11.51 1.83 -1.86
C ALA A 181 -10.46 1.72 -0.74
N MET A 182 -10.55 2.53 0.31
CA MET A 182 -9.66 2.48 1.48
C MET A 182 -9.85 1.22 2.31
N ALA A 183 -11.08 0.73 2.45
CA ALA A 183 -11.37 -0.55 3.09
C ALA A 183 -10.73 -1.73 2.35
N ILE A 184 -10.82 -1.72 1.02
CA ILE A 184 -10.20 -2.71 0.16
C ILE A 184 -8.67 -2.61 0.27
N TRP A 185 -8.11 -1.41 0.07
CA TRP A 185 -6.67 -1.19 0.14
C TRP A 185 -6.08 -1.59 1.49
N SER A 186 -6.72 -1.19 2.60
CA SER A 186 -6.23 -1.51 3.94
C SER A 186 -6.29 -3.00 4.24
N TYR A 187 -7.33 -3.71 3.76
CA TYR A 187 -7.42 -5.17 3.86
C TYR A 187 -6.26 -5.87 3.13
N TYR A 188 -6.06 -5.53 1.86
CA TYR A 188 -5.07 -6.17 0.99
C TYR A 188 -3.64 -5.83 1.37
N SER A 189 -3.33 -4.56 1.61
CA SER A 189 -2.00 -4.12 2.06
C SER A 189 -1.62 -4.81 3.38
N THR A 190 -2.55 -4.90 4.33
CA THR A 190 -2.33 -5.62 5.59
C THR A 190 -2.06 -7.11 5.33
N ARG A 191 -2.82 -7.75 4.43
CA ARG A 191 -2.62 -9.17 4.11
C ARG A 191 -1.27 -9.42 3.41
N GLN A 192 -0.87 -8.53 2.51
CA GLN A 192 0.42 -8.57 1.81
C GLN A 192 1.58 -8.43 2.80
N ILE A 193 1.52 -7.45 3.70
CA ILE A 193 2.49 -7.26 4.78
C ILE A 193 2.54 -8.50 5.67
N GLY A 194 1.40 -9.06 6.04
CA GLY A 194 1.32 -10.28 6.86
C GLY A 194 1.96 -11.50 6.18
N LYS A 195 1.68 -11.72 4.89
CA LYS A 195 2.30 -12.80 4.09
C LYS A 195 3.81 -12.64 4.01
N LYS A 196 4.29 -11.41 3.80
CA LYS A 196 5.73 -11.11 3.76
C LYS A 196 6.40 -11.30 5.12
N ALA A 197 5.73 -10.87 6.19
CA ALA A 197 6.18 -11.06 7.56
C ALA A 197 6.32 -12.55 7.89
N LEU A 198 5.32 -13.37 7.56
CA LEU A 198 5.39 -14.82 7.71
C LEU A 198 6.59 -15.40 6.95
N GLN A 199 6.77 -15.04 5.67
CA GLN A 199 7.90 -15.52 4.85
C GLN A 199 9.28 -15.21 5.46
N ILE A 200 9.40 -14.09 6.18
CA ILE A 200 10.65 -13.66 6.81
C ILE A 200 10.82 -14.30 8.20
N LEU A 201 9.78 -14.24 9.03
CA LEU A 201 9.80 -14.62 10.45
C LEU A 201 9.73 -16.13 10.67
N GLU A 202 9.29 -16.91 9.67
CA GLU A 202 9.36 -18.37 9.69
C GLU A 202 10.81 -18.89 9.64
N LYS A 203 11.77 -18.04 9.23
CA LYS A 203 13.19 -18.38 9.14
C LYS A 203 13.95 -17.85 10.36
N PRO A 204 15.14 -18.42 10.67
CA PRO A 204 15.97 -17.90 11.77
C PRO A 204 16.45 -16.48 11.48
N ILE A 205 16.51 -15.66 12.53
CA ILE A 205 16.89 -14.25 12.47
C ILE A 205 18.05 -14.01 13.43
N GLU A 206 19.06 -13.30 12.96
CA GLU A 206 20.21 -12.88 13.77
C GLU A 206 20.36 -11.36 13.72
N ILE A 207 20.53 -10.74 14.88
CA ILE A 207 20.84 -9.31 14.97
C ILE A 207 22.34 -9.16 14.83
N VAL A 208 22.78 -8.35 13.87
CA VAL A 208 24.19 -8.04 13.68
C VAL A 208 24.46 -6.63 14.15
N GLU A 209 25.36 -6.52 15.13
CA GLU A 209 26.02 -5.27 15.49
C GLU A 209 27.24 -5.12 14.58
N LEU A 210 27.11 -4.35 13.51
CA LEU A 210 28.27 -3.93 12.72
C LEU A 210 28.67 -2.53 13.18
N ASP A 211 29.96 -2.35 13.42
CA ASP A 211 30.56 -1.02 13.55
C ASP A 211 30.10 -0.19 12.34
N SER A 212 29.40 0.89 12.64
CA SER A 212 28.52 1.59 11.72
C SER A 212 29.28 2.32 10.62
N ASP A 213 29.41 1.73 9.44
CA ASP A 213 29.35 2.53 8.22
C ASP A 213 27.87 2.78 7.91
N ASP A 214 27.28 3.70 8.69
CA ASP A 214 26.00 4.35 8.35
C ASP A 214 26.06 4.87 6.90
N ALA A 215 27.26 5.22 6.42
CA ALA A 215 27.56 5.59 5.04
C ALA A 215 27.05 4.59 4.00
N ASP A 216 27.17 3.28 4.24
CA ASP A 216 26.73 2.25 3.28
C ASP A 216 25.21 2.21 3.15
N ILE A 217 24.50 2.23 4.29
CA ILE A 217 23.03 2.29 4.28
C ILE A 217 22.59 3.61 3.66
N LEU A 218 23.21 4.73 4.04
CA LEU A 218 22.86 6.04 3.50
C LEU A 218 23.15 6.17 2.00
N ALA A 219 24.20 5.51 1.48
CA ALA A 219 24.51 5.44 0.07
C ALA A 219 23.46 4.62 -0.69
N VAL A 220 23.10 3.43 -0.19
CA VAL A 220 22.02 2.62 -0.77
C VAL A 220 20.67 3.34 -0.75
N LEU A 221 20.35 4.03 0.35
CA LEU A 221 19.13 4.83 0.45
C LEU A 221 19.14 6.02 -0.53
N ALA A 222 20.31 6.63 -0.76
CA ALA A 222 20.46 7.70 -1.74
C ALA A 222 20.37 7.16 -3.18
N GLU A 223 20.91 5.98 -3.44
CA GLU A 223 20.77 5.28 -4.72
C GLU A 223 19.31 4.87 -4.98
N GLU A 224 18.58 4.29 -4.01
CA GLU A 224 17.15 3.98 -4.18
C GLU A 224 16.32 5.24 -4.46
N GLN A 225 16.67 6.39 -3.86
CA GLN A 225 16.04 7.69 -4.15
C GLN A 225 16.44 8.23 -5.54
N ALA A 226 17.68 8.02 -5.98
CA ALA A 226 18.19 8.45 -7.29
C ALA A 226 17.77 7.54 -8.45
N VAL A 227 17.54 6.25 -8.20
CA VAL A 227 17.04 5.25 -9.18
C VAL A 227 15.59 5.56 -9.59
N SER A 228 14.91 6.47 -8.89
CA SER A 228 13.70 7.14 -9.36
C SER A 228 13.90 8.07 -10.59
N GLN A 229 15.14 8.22 -11.12
CA GLN A 229 15.47 9.09 -12.25
C GLN A 229 15.99 8.37 -13.51
N THR A 230 15.85 7.03 -13.62
CA THR A 230 16.02 6.39 -14.95
C THR A 230 14.74 6.58 -15.76
N GLU A 231 14.45 7.84 -16.08
CA GLU A 231 13.14 8.37 -16.49
C GLU A 231 12.70 7.99 -17.90
N LEU A 232 13.54 7.43 -18.78
CA LEU A 232 13.14 7.22 -20.19
C LEU A 232 12.57 5.82 -20.50
N GLN A 233 12.91 4.77 -19.74
CA GLN A 233 12.27 3.44 -19.88
C GLN A 233 11.10 3.24 -18.91
N PHE A 234 11.10 3.95 -17.77
CA PHE A 234 10.00 3.92 -16.81
C PHE A 234 8.76 4.69 -17.31
N ILE A 235 8.94 5.81 -18.02
CA ILE A 235 7.82 6.63 -18.52
C ILE A 235 6.97 5.88 -19.58
N GLU A 236 7.58 5.07 -20.46
CA GLU A 236 6.82 4.22 -21.40
C GLU A 236 6.04 3.13 -20.65
N ARG A 237 6.69 2.40 -19.74
CA ARG A 237 6.04 1.36 -18.92
C ARG A 237 4.90 1.91 -18.04
N VAL A 238 5.07 3.11 -17.49
CA VAL A 238 4.05 3.82 -16.68
C VAL A 238 2.87 4.28 -17.53
N SER A 239 3.10 4.62 -18.80
CA SER A 239 2.03 4.97 -19.74
C SER A 239 1.24 3.71 -20.12
N ASP A 240 1.92 2.60 -20.37
CA ASP A 240 1.32 1.30 -20.66
C ASP A 240 0.46 0.80 -19.50
N TYR A 241 0.92 0.92 -18.25
CA TYR A 241 0.12 0.51 -17.09
C TYR A 241 -1.13 1.36 -16.90
N ARG A 242 -1.08 2.67 -17.17
CA ARG A 242 -2.27 3.53 -17.09
C ARG A 242 -3.29 3.15 -18.15
N ILE A 243 -2.85 2.95 -19.40
CA ILE A 243 -3.71 2.50 -20.49
C ILE A 243 -4.30 1.14 -20.16
N LEU A 244 -3.48 0.18 -19.68
CA LEU A 244 -3.91 -1.14 -19.25
C LEU A 244 -5.00 -1.07 -18.16
N LYS A 245 -4.78 -0.26 -17.12
CA LYS A 245 -5.72 -0.09 -16.00
C LYS A 245 -7.04 0.51 -16.44
N ILE A 246 -7.00 1.60 -17.23
CA ILE A 246 -8.21 2.24 -17.73
C ILE A 246 -8.95 1.30 -18.69
N THR A 247 -8.23 0.56 -19.54
CA THR A 247 -8.82 -0.46 -20.42
C THR A 247 -9.53 -1.56 -19.64
N ALA A 248 -8.94 -2.00 -18.52
CA ALA A 248 -9.57 -2.98 -17.64
C ALA A 248 -10.86 -2.44 -16.98
N LEU A 249 -10.87 -1.16 -16.56
CA LEU A 249 -12.07 -0.50 -16.03
C LEU A 249 -13.17 -0.36 -17.08
N ILE A 250 -12.82 0.02 -18.32
CA ILE A 250 -13.78 0.08 -19.44
C ILE A 250 -14.37 -1.30 -19.73
N SER A 251 -13.53 -2.34 -19.68
CA SER A 251 -13.96 -3.72 -19.91
C SER A 251 -14.89 -4.22 -18.79
N LEU A 252 -14.65 -3.82 -17.54
CA LEU A 252 -15.52 -4.13 -16.41
C LEU A 252 -16.90 -3.46 -16.54
N MET A 253 -16.93 -2.15 -16.79
CA MET A 253 -18.18 -1.38 -17.00
C MET A 253 -19.04 -1.96 -18.14
N ARG A 254 -18.42 -2.66 -19.09
CA ARG A 254 -19.11 -3.30 -20.22
C ARG A 254 -19.46 -4.76 -19.97
N ALA A 255 -19.05 -5.35 -18.85
CA ALA A 255 -19.12 -6.80 -18.63
C ALA A 255 -20.56 -7.32 -18.51
N ASP A 256 -21.49 -6.51 -18.02
CA ASP A 256 -22.90 -6.86 -17.85
C ASP A 256 -23.79 -6.41 -19.05
N GLY A 257 -23.23 -5.60 -19.95
CA GLY A 257 -23.93 -5.02 -21.10
C GLY A 257 -24.85 -3.84 -20.75
N ILE A 258 -24.83 -3.33 -19.51
CA ILE A 258 -25.65 -2.21 -19.05
C ILE A 258 -24.72 -1.00 -18.82
N LEU A 259 -24.86 0.03 -19.65
CA LEU A 259 -24.06 1.23 -19.50
C LEU A 259 -24.63 2.14 -18.41
N ASN A 260 -24.09 2.05 -17.20
CA ASN A 260 -24.43 2.97 -16.12
C ASN A 260 -23.79 4.34 -16.34
N VAL A 261 -24.59 5.41 -16.27
CA VAL A 261 -24.14 6.80 -16.48
C VAL A 261 -23.09 7.22 -15.43
N THR A 262 -23.20 6.71 -14.21
CA THR A 262 -22.29 7.04 -13.10
C THR A 262 -20.91 6.45 -13.34
N GLU A 263 -20.85 5.18 -13.75
CA GLU A 263 -19.60 4.49 -14.08
C GLU A 263 -18.92 5.11 -15.30
N ARG A 264 -19.70 5.42 -16.34
CA ARG A 264 -19.19 6.12 -17.53
C ARG A 264 -18.56 7.46 -17.17
N THR A 265 -19.27 8.27 -16.38
CA THR A 265 -18.75 9.58 -15.94
C THR A 265 -17.46 9.43 -15.14
N HIS A 266 -17.35 8.37 -14.32
CA HIS A 266 -16.14 8.07 -13.57
C HIS A 266 -14.95 7.76 -14.48
N ILE A 267 -15.13 6.89 -15.47
CA ILE A 267 -14.08 6.53 -16.43
C ILE A 267 -13.68 7.73 -17.31
N GLU A 268 -14.63 8.52 -17.80
CA GLU A 268 -14.34 9.73 -18.59
C GLU A 268 -13.48 10.72 -17.80
N THR A 269 -13.81 10.94 -16.52
CA THR A 269 -13.02 11.77 -15.61
C THR A 269 -11.61 11.21 -15.39
N LEU A 270 -11.49 9.89 -15.24
CA LEU A 270 -10.21 9.19 -15.12
C LEU A 270 -9.32 9.40 -16.36
N VAL A 271 -9.87 9.24 -17.56
CA VAL A 271 -9.15 9.44 -18.83
C VAL A 271 -8.69 10.89 -18.98
N GLU A 272 -9.55 11.85 -18.66
CA GLU A 272 -9.25 13.28 -18.75
C GLU A 272 -8.08 13.65 -17.83
N GLN A 273 -8.10 13.17 -16.59
CA GLN A 273 -7.08 13.47 -15.58
C GLN A 273 -5.79 12.66 -15.75
N ALA A 274 -5.82 11.58 -16.53
CA ALA A 274 -4.66 10.75 -16.77
C ALA A 274 -3.54 11.56 -17.46
N LYS A 275 -2.30 11.38 -16.98
CA LYS A 275 -1.09 11.91 -17.64
C LYS A 275 -0.72 11.03 -18.85
N LEU A 276 -1.59 11.05 -19.86
CA LEU A 276 -1.44 10.34 -21.13
C LEU A 276 -1.39 11.37 -22.27
N ASP A 277 -0.78 11.00 -23.39
CA ASP A 277 -0.82 11.83 -24.59
C ASP A 277 -2.23 11.88 -25.19
N SER A 278 -2.48 12.88 -26.02
CA SER A 278 -3.81 13.13 -26.60
C SER A 278 -4.32 11.96 -27.44
N LYS A 279 -3.44 11.20 -28.09
CA LYS A 279 -3.83 10.07 -28.95
C LYS A 279 -4.37 8.93 -28.08
N SER A 280 -3.66 8.53 -27.03
CA SER A 280 -4.13 7.50 -26.11
C SER A 280 -5.43 7.89 -25.40
N LYS A 281 -5.62 9.17 -25.04
CA LYS A 281 -6.91 9.62 -24.48
C LYS A 281 -8.07 9.45 -25.48
N ILE A 282 -7.86 9.82 -26.74
CA ILE A 282 -8.88 9.65 -27.79
C ILE A 282 -9.20 8.16 -28.00
N GLU A 283 -8.18 7.29 -28.03
CA GLU A 283 -8.37 5.84 -28.16
C GLU A 283 -9.17 5.25 -27.00
N LEU A 284 -8.90 5.67 -25.75
CA LEU A 284 -9.63 5.23 -24.56
C LEU A 284 -11.10 5.71 -24.56
N ILE A 285 -11.35 6.97 -24.94
CA ILE A 285 -12.73 7.48 -25.07
C ILE A 285 -13.48 6.74 -26.19
N ALA A 286 -12.84 6.48 -27.32
CA ALA A 286 -13.46 5.71 -28.40
C ALA A 286 -13.79 4.27 -27.97
N LEU A 287 -12.99 3.68 -27.07
CA LEU A 287 -13.23 2.35 -26.53
C LEU A 287 -14.45 2.27 -25.61
N ILE A 288 -14.81 3.36 -24.92
CA ILE A 288 -16.03 3.44 -24.08
C ILE A 288 -17.28 3.17 -24.91
N ASP A 289 -17.34 3.71 -26.13
CA ASP A 289 -18.48 3.60 -27.04
C ASP A 289 -18.36 2.41 -28.03
N SER A 290 -17.28 1.63 -27.95
CA SER A 290 -17.02 0.50 -28.85
C SER A 290 -17.77 -0.76 -28.39
N GLU A 291 -18.26 -1.56 -29.33
CA GLU A 291 -18.81 -2.91 -29.06
C GLU A 291 -17.71 -3.98 -28.98
N THR A 292 -16.49 -3.69 -29.43
CA THR A 292 -15.39 -4.66 -29.47
C THR A 292 -14.77 -4.85 -28.09
N GLU A 293 -14.56 -6.10 -27.66
CA GLU A 293 -13.78 -6.40 -26.45
C GLU A 293 -12.35 -5.92 -26.61
N ALA A 294 -11.84 -5.23 -25.58
CA ALA A 294 -10.46 -4.78 -25.58
C ALA A 294 -9.53 -5.97 -25.31
N LEU A 295 -8.46 -6.07 -26.11
CA LEU A 295 -7.38 -7.02 -25.84
C LEU A 295 -6.34 -6.34 -24.95
N PHE A 296 -6.15 -6.88 -23.74
CA PHE A 296 -5.16 -6.39 -22.79
C PHE A 296 -4.67 -7.53 -21.89
N ASP A 297 -3.43 -7.43 -21.40
CA ASP A 297 -2.78 -8.49 -20.63
C ASP A 297 -2.50 -8.03 -19.19
N LEU A 298 -3.34 -8.46 -18.25
CA LEU A 298 -3.19 -8.16 -16.83
C LEU A 298 -2.04 -8.93 -16.17
N THR A 299 -1.47 -9.95 -16.82
CA THR A 299 -0.30 -10.66 -16.26
C THR A 299 0.92 -9.77 -16.17
N LEU A 300 0.96 -8.66 -16.92
CA LEU A 300 1.97 -7.61 -16.81
C LEU A 300 2.04 -6.95 -15.43
N LEU A 301 0.97 -7.05 -14.63
CA LEU A 301 0.90 -6.52 -13.27
C LEU A 301 1.30 -7.55 -12.20
N SER A 302 1.50 -8.82 -12.54
CA SER A 302 1.79 -9.85 -11.53
C SER A 302 3.13 -9.66 -10.81
N GLY A 303 4.06 -8.93 -11.44
CA GLY A 303 5.34 -8.53 -10.85
C GLY A 303 5.29 -7.21 -10.08
N GLU A 304 4.19 -6.47 -10.15
CA GLU A 304 4.03 -5.11 -9.63
C GLU A 304 2.85 -5.08 -8.64
N PRO A 305 3.04 -5.60 -7.40
CA PRO A 305 1.94 -5.87 -6.49
C PRO A 305 1.19 -4.61 -6.04
N ASP A 306 1.86 -3.46 -6.00
CA ASP A 306 1.24 -2.16 -5.72
C ASP A 306 0.31 -1.74 -6.87
N GLU A 307 0.74 -1.92 -8.11
CA GLU A 307 -0.04 -1.56 -9.28
C GLU A 307 -1.24 -2.50 -9.47
N ALA A 308 -1.05 -3.79 -9.18
CA ALA A 308 -2.10 -4.82 -9.15
C ALA A 308 -3.15 -4.55 -8.06
N THR A 309 -2.71 -4.24 -6.83
CA THR A 309 -3.62 -3.91 -5.72
C THR A 309 -4.41 -2.64 -6.03
N GLY A 310 -3.76 -1.62 -6.58
CA GLY A 310 -4.43 -0.39 -7.00
C GLY A 310 -5.53 -0.65 -8.04
N LEU A 311 -5.24 -1.43 -9.10
CA LEU A 311 -6.25 -1.77 -10.09
C LEU A 311 -7.40 -2.59 -9.49
N LEU A 312 -7.11 -3.53 -8.59
CA LEU A 312 -8.15 -4.32 -7.94
C LEU A 312 -9.10 -3.45 -7.10
N VAL A 313 -8.54 -2.47 -6.39
CA VAL A 313 -9.31 -1.45 -5.65
C VAL A 313 -10.22 -0.67 -6.60
N ASP A 314 -9.67 -0.17 -7.70
CA ASP A 314 -10.41 0.61 -8.70
C ASP A 314 -11.55 -0.21 -9.34
N LEU A 315 -11.30 -1.48 -9.67
CA LEU A 315 -12.30 -2.39 -10.25
C LEU A 315 -13.46 -2.64 -9.28
N ILE A 316 -13.17 -2.96 -8.02
CA ILE A 316 -14.22 -3.22 -7.02
C ILE A 316 -14.98 -1.94 -6.68
N ALA A 317 -14.31 -0.79 -6.64
CA ALA A 317 -14.94 0.50 -6.43
C ALA A 317 -15.89 0.88 -7.57
N LEU A 318 -15.47 0.67 -8.81
CA LEU A 318 -16.31 0.92 -9.99
C LEU A 318 -17.58 0.05 -9.94
N ALA A 319 -17.43 -1.25 -9.75
CA ALA A 319 -18.55 -2.20 -9.71
C ALA A 319 -19.49 -2.03 -8.49
N LYS A 320 -19.11 -1.22 -7.49
CA LYS A 320 -19.97 -0.89 -6.34
C LYS A 320 -20.53 0.53 -6.42
N CYS A 321 -20.20 1.28 -7.46
CA CYS A 321 -20.52 2.71 -7.56
C CYS A 321 -22.03 2.96 -7.55
N ASP A 322 -22.82 2.05 -8.11
CA ASP A 322 -24.28 2.12 -8.17
C ASP A 322 -25.01 1.30 -7.09
N GLY A 323 -24.25 0.62 -6.22
CA GLY A 323 -24.77 -0.14 -5.08
C GLY A 323 -25.24 -1.57 -5.40
N GLU A 324 -25.14 -2.03 -6.66
CA GLU A 324 -25.44 -3.42 -7.03
C GLU A 324 -24.24 -4.09 -7.70
N LEU A 325 -23.68 -5.13 -7.08
CA LEU A 325 -22.57 -5.87 -7.66
C LEU A 325 -23.08 -6.98 -8.60
N HIS A 326 -22.97 -6.80 -9.90
CA HIS A 326 -23.49 -7.75 -10.88
C HIS A 326 -22.64 -9.05 -10.96
N PRO A 327 -23.27 -10.23 -11.22
CA PRO A 327 -22.52 -11.49 -11.33
C PRO A 327 -21.43 -11.51 -12.42
N ALA A 328 -21.63 -10.74 -13.50
CA ALA A 328 -20.66 -10.59 -14.58
C ALA A 328 -19.41 -9.84 -14.11
N GLU A 329 -19.59 -8.76 -13.35
CA GLU A 329 -18.52 -7.98 -12.74
C GLU A 329 -17.75 -8.78 -11.69
N ILE A 330 -18.45 -9.55 -10.86
CA ILE A 330 -17.82 -10.47 -9.90
C ILE A 330 -16.90 -11.45 -10.63
N THR A 331 -17.39 -12.03 -11.73
CA THR A 331 -16.61 -12.95 -12.56
C THR A 331 -15.39 -12.26 -13.17
N PHE A 332 -15.58 -11.05 -13.68
CA PHE A 332 -14.50 -10.25 -14.25
C PHE A 332 -13.42 -9.94 -13.21
N ILE A 333 -13.81 -9.45 -12.02
CA ILE A 333 -12.89 -9.10 -10.93
C ILE A 333 -12.10 -10.33 -10.45
N LYS A 334 -12.75 -11.50 -10.33
CA LYS A 334 -12.07 -12.76 -9.99
C LYS A 334 -11.01 -13.15 -11.02
N ASN A 335 -11.35 -13.06 -12.30
CA ASN A 335 -10.42 -13.35 -13.38
C ASN A 335 -9.26 -12.34 -13.41
N ALA A 336 -9.55 -11.05 -13.26
CA ALA A 336 -8.54 -9.99 -13.20
C ALA A 336 -7.58 -10.22 -12.02
N SER A 337 -8.11 -10.50 -10.83
CA SER A 337 -7.32 -10.83 -9.63
C SER A 337 -6.36 -11.99 -9.88
N LYS A 338 -6.84 -13.07 -10.48
CA LYS A 338 -6.02 -14.24 -10.81
C LYS A 338 -4.89 -13.90 -11.78
N LEU A 339 -5.18 -13.12 -12.83
CA LEU A 339 -4.19 -12.68 -13.81
C LEU A 339 -3.12 -11.78 -13.18
N MET A 340 -3.50 -10.95 -12.22
CA MET A 340 -2.58 -10.10 -11.45
C MET A 340 -1.83 -10.83 -10.33
N GLY A 341 -2.02 -12.15 -10.16
CA GLY A 341 -1.37 -12.93 -9.11
C GLY A 341 -1.97 -12.76 -7.71
N ILE A 342 -3.17 -12.18 -7.59
CA ILE A 342 -3.89 -12.02 -6.33
C ILE A 342 -4.85 -13.23 -6.15
N PRO A 343 -4.72 -14.02 -5.06
CA PRO A 343 -5.53 -15.22 -4.88
C PRO A 343 -7.01 -14.90 -4.61
N GLU A 344 -7.92 -15.69 -5.18
CA GLU A 344 -9.37 -15.47 -5.04
C GLU A 344 -9.89 -15.57 -3.60
N SER A 345 -9.22 -16.34 -2.73
CA SER A 345 -9.53 -16.41 -1.30
C SER A 345 -9.30 -15.08 -0.56
N ASP A 346 -8.64 -14.13 -1.22
CA ASP A 346 -8.46 -12.77 -0.73
C ASP A 346 -9.64 -11.86 -1.14
N LEU A 347 -10.44 -12.22 -2.15
CA LEU A 347 -11.59 -11.44 -2.64
C LEU A 347 -12.89 -11.66 -1.84
N VAL A 348 -13.03 -12.83 -1.22
CA VAL A 348 -14.30 -13.26 -0.58
C VAL A 348 -14.76 -12.28 0.49
N ASP A 349 -13.84 -11.82 1.34
CA ASP A 349 -14.19 -10.91 2.44
C ASP A 349 -14.51 -9.48 1.93
N VAL A 350 -14.13 -9.15 0.69
CA VAL A 350 -14.23 -7.81 0.10
C VAL A 350 -15.45 -7.65 -0.81
N LEU A 351 -15.84 -8.72 -1.52
CA LEU A 351 -16.97 -8.73 -2.45
C LEU A 351 -18.33 -8.99 -1.77
N VAL A 352 -18.34 -9.30 -0.47
CA VAL A 352 -19.56 -9.60 0.33
C VAL A 352 -20.01 -8.39 1.17
N VAL A 353 -19.12 -7.43 1.40
CA VAL A 353 -19.42 -6.12 2.03
C VAL A 353 -19.94 -5.18 0.97
#